data_AF-A0A2H1HRK0-F1
#
_entry.id   AF-A0A2H1HRK0-F1
#
_cell.length_a   1.000
_cell.length_b   1.000
_cell.length_c   1.000
_cell.angle_alpha   90.00
_cell.angle_beta   90.00
_cell.angle_gamma   90.00
#
_symmetry.space_group_name_H-M   'P 1'
#
loop_
_entity.id
_entity.type
_entity.pdbx_description
1 polymer ?
#
loop_
_entity_poly.entity_id
_entity_poly.type
_entity_poly.pdbx_seq_one_letter_code
_entity_poly.pdbx_strand_id
1 'polypeptide(L)'
;MSSEERPTIPGRPGSRTPDFEEPTTPAAKVTRRISRRMDDQNPKRIDTHSGYSFSDERAIIRRRQLTEAVDFWNISVAGAWLHYVSLGGELTEYELDAYLHKAYFLAPYQHDILAEAVNELIDMLPPPPRAPLTDEPGL
;
A
#
# COMPACT_ATOMS: atom_id res chain seq x y z
N MET A 1 44.78 7.29 35.89
CA MET A 1 45.99 6.66 35.35
C MET A 1 46.07 5.26 35.93
N SER A 2 45.75 4.23 35.15
CA SER A 2 46.08 2.84 35.45
C SER A 2 46.31 2.15 34.12
N SER A 3 47.47 1.55 34.02
CA SER A 3 48.15 1.16 32.80
C SER A 3 47.54 -0.07 32.13
N GLU A 4 47.54 -0.06 30.80
CA GLU A 4 47.47 -1.22 29.92
C GLU A 4 48.59 -2.22 30.22
N GLU A 5 48.24 -3.50 30.33
CA GLU A 5 49.11 -4.59 29.87
C GLU A 5 48.26 -5.66 29.18
N ARG A 6 48.37 -5.69 27.84
CA ARG A 6 47.87 -6.78 26.99
C ARG A 6 48.92 -7.90 26.98
N PRO A 7 48.57 -9.17 27.21
CA PRO A 7 49.52 -10.26 27.04
C PRO A 7 49.68 -10.64 25.56
N THR A 8 50.91 -10.48 25.07
CA THR A 8 51.42 -10.97 23.78
C THR A 8 51.42 -12.50 23.75
N ILE A 9 50.67 -13.10 22.81
CA ILE A 9 50.72 -14.55 22.55
C ILE A 9 51.81 -14.82 21.50
N PRO A 10 52.83 -15.66 21.78
CA PRO A 10 53.82 -16.04 20.78
C PRO A 10 53.24 -17.06 19.79
N GLY A 11 53.36 -16.75 18.50
CA GLY A 11 52.99 -17.64 17.40
C GLY A 11 53.84 -18.92 17.36
N ARG A 12 53.18 -20.05 17.06
CA ARG A 12 53.86 -21.33 16.80
C ARG A 12 53.71 -21.70 15.31
N PRO A 13 54.81 -22.08 14.63
CA PRO A 13 54.84 -22.34 13.20
C PRO A 13 54.49 -23.80 12.88
N GLY A 14 54.06 -24.07 11.65
CA GLY A 14 54.13 -25.41 11.05
C GLY A 14 52.91 -25.83 10.26
N SER A 15 52.75 -25.27 9.06
CA SER A 15 51.93 -25.82 7.99
C SER A 15 52.45 -27.21 7.60
N ARG A 16 51.58 -28.22 7.57
CA ARG A 16 51.85 -29.50 6.92
C ARG A 16 50.60 -29.98 6.19
N THR A 17 50.44 -29.51 4.97
CA THR A 17 49.58 -30.11 3.95
C THR A 17 50.30 -31.31 3.36
N PRO A 18 49.69 -32.50 3.26
CA PRO A 18 50.18 -33.54 2.35
C PRO A 18 49.62 -33.29 0.95
N ASP A 19 50.53 -33.36 -0.02
CA ASP A 19 50.29 -33.31 -1.45
C ASP A 19 49.24 -34.34 -1.89
N PHE A 20 48.18 -33.90 -2.54
CA PHE A 20 47.36 -34.77 -3.38
C PHE A 20 47.50 -34.28 -4.82
N GLU A 21 48.30 -35.01 -5.57
CA GLU A 21 48.59 -34.79 -6.99
C GLU A 21 47.30 -34.74 -7.81
N GLU A 22 47.15 -33.67 -8.57
CA GLU A 22 46.12 -33.47 -9.58
C GLU A 22 46.49 -34.29 -10.84
N PRO A 23 45.67 -35.27 -11.28
CA PRO A 23 45.93 -35.95 -12.54
C PRO A 23 45.56 -35.06 -13.73
N THR A 24 46.59 -34.77 -14.51
CA THR A 24 46.68 -34.06 -15.79
C THR A 24 45.75 -34.61 -16.90
N THR A 25 44.93 -33.71 -17.49
CA THR A 25 44.62 -33.39 -18.92
C THR A 25 44.84 -34.49 -20.00
N PRO A 26 44.07 -34.64 -21.14
CA PRO A 26 43.63 -33.51 -21.99
C PRO A 26 42.36 -33.60 -22.91
N ALA A 27 41.86 -32.39 -23.23
CA ALA A 27 41.34 -31.84 -24.49
C ALA A 27 40.53 -32.66 -25.50
N ALA A 28 39.33 -32.16 -25.87
CA ALA A 28 38.79 -32.31 -27.23
C ALA A 28 37.82 -31.18 -27.65
N LYS A 29 38.29 -30.36 -28.62
CA LYS A 29 37.64 -29.88 -29.86
C LYS A 29 36.26 -29.18 -29.79
N VAL A 30 36.21 -27.86 -30.03
CA VAL A 30 36.11 -27.18 -31.36
C VAL A 30 34.66 -27.00 -31.87
N THR A 31 34.18 -25.75 -31.75
CA THR A 31 33.55 -24.92 -32.80
C THR A 31 32.09 -25.16 -33.27
N ARG A 32 31.35 -24.02 -33.24
CA ARG A 32 30.19 -23.56 -34.04
C ARG A 32 28.79 -24.11 -33.72
N ARG A 33 27.88 -23.19 -33.35
CA ARG A 33 27.02 -22.49 -34.34
C ARG A 33 26.21 -21.37 -33.67
N ILE A 34 26.46 -20.14 -34.10
CA ILE A 34 25.51 -19.04 -33.92
C ILE A 34 24.48 -19.21 -35.06
N SER A 35 23.27 -19.63 -34.72
CA SER A 35 22.12 -19.55 -35.62
C SER A 35 21.02 -18.75 -34.94
N ARG A 36 20.90 -17.51 -35.38
CA ARG A 36 19.73 -16.65 -35.25
C ARG A 36 18.49 -17.40 -35.75
N ARG A 37 17.53 -17.66 -34.86
CA ARG A 37 16.10 -17.70 -35.19
C ARG A 37 15.39 -16.73 -34.27
N MET A 38 14.98 -15.60 -34.84
CA MET A 38 13.82 -14.87 -34.36
C MET A 38 12.58 -15.71 -34.69
N ASP A 39 11.50 -15.45 -33.96
CA ASP A 39 10.18 -16.07 -34.00
C ASP A 39 9.97 -17.17 -32.96
N ASP A 40 9.96 -16.75 -31.69
CA ASP A 40 9.10 -17.29 -30.63
C ASP A 40 8.96 -16.21 -29.53
N GLN A 41 8.59 -14.99 -29.94
CA GLN A 41 7.92 -14.06 -29.04
C GLN A 41 6.46 -14.47 -28.92
N ASN A 42 6.17 -15.38 -27.99
CA ASN A 42 4.91 -15.31 -27.25
C ASN A 42 5.11 -15.97 -25.89
N PRO A 43 5.79 -15.31 -24.93
CA PRO A 43 5.65 -15.72 -23.55
C PRO A 43 4.15 -15.64 -23.24
N LYS A 44 3.57 -16.80 -22.92
CA LYS A 44 2.18 -16.96 -22.52
C LYS A 44 1.75 -15.73 -21.74
N ARG A 45 0.83 -14.97 -22.34
CA ARG A 45 0.25 -13.76 -21.79
C ARG A 45 -0.04 -14.02 -20.32
N ILE A 46 0.70 -13.34 -19.47
CA ILE A 46 0.30 -13.16 -18.09
C ILE A 46 -1.01 -12.38 -18.21
N ASP A 47 -2.13 -13.03 -17.91
CA ASP A 47 -3.44 -12.38 -17.85
C ASP A 47 -3.46 -11.51 -16.59
N THR A 48 -2.76 -10.37 -16.64
CA THR A 48 -2.52 -9.48 -15.48
C THR A 48 -3.70 -8.56 -15.12
N HIS A 49 -4.88 -8.68 -15.74
CA HIS A 49 -5.98 -7.73 -15.50
C HIS A 49 -7.37 -8.37 -15.51
N SER A 50 -7.68 -9.26 -14.57
CA SER A 50 -9.09 -9.66 -14.39
C SER A 50 -9.53 -9.84 -12.94
N GLY A 51 -8.66 -10.32 -12.04
CA GLY A 51 -9.02 -10.52 -10.62
C GLY A 51 -8.87 -9.30 -9.70
N TYR A 52 -7.95 -8.38 -10.00
CA TYR A 52 -7.61 -7.24 -9.14
C TYR A 52 -8.33 -5.93 -9.50
N SER A 53 -8.94 -5.80 -10.69
CA SER A 53 -9.42 -4.49 -11.19
C SER A 53 -10.73 -4.02 -10.54
N PHE A 54 -11.69 -4.92 -10.32
CA PHE A 54 -13.05 -4.50 -9.98
C PHE A 54 -13.25 -4.11 -8.51
N SER A 55 -12.51 -4.76 -7.60
CA SER A 55 -12.52 -4.42 -6.17
C SER A 55 -11.87 -3.04 -5.92
N ASP A 56 -10.80 -2.73 -6.64
CA ASP A 56 -10.10 -1.45 -6.56
C ASP A 56 -10.95 -0.32 -7.13
N GLU A 57 -11.59 -0.54 -8.29
CA GLU A 57 -12.53 0.44 -8.89
C GLU A 57 -13.68 0.79 -7.95
N ARG A 58 -14.30 -0.23 -7.32
CA ARG A 58 -15.36 0.00 -6.33
C ARG A 58 -14.85 0.76 -5.12
N ALA A 59 -13.66 0.43 -4.61
CA ALA A 59 -13.06 1.15 -3.49
C ALA A 59 -12.79 2.63 -3.83
N ILE A 60 -12.32 2.91 -5.05
CA ILE A 60 -12.09 4.27 -5.54
C ILE A 60 -13.42 5.05 -5.63
N ILE A 61 -14.47 4.44 -6.18
CA ILE A 61 -15.80 5.06 -6.30
C ILE A 61 -16.38 5.35 -4.92
N ARG A 62 -16.38 4.38 -4.01
CA ARG A 62 -16.94 4.55 -2.65
C ARG A 62 -16.23 5.64 -1.87
N ARG A 63 -14.89 5.65 -1.87
CA ARG A 63 -14.11 6.72 -1.22
C ARG A 63 -14.45 8.09 -1.81
N ARG A 64 -14.55 8.19 -3.14
CA ARG A 64 -14.90 9.45 -3.80
C ARG A 64 -16.26 9.96 -3.35
N GLN A 65 -17.28 9.09 -3.33
CA GLN A 65 -18.63 9.45 -2.88
C GLN A 65 -18.66 9.90 -1.43
N LEU A 66 -17.91 9.21 -0.56
CA LEU A 66 -17.75 9.59 0.84
C LEU A 66 -17.13 10.99 0.99
N THR A 67 -16.03 11.26 0.28
CA THR A 67 -15.39 12.59 0.32
C THR A 67 -16.33 13.68 -0.21
N GLU A 68 -17.05 13.42 -1.31
CA GLU A 68 -18.03 14.36 -1.85
C GLU A 68 -19.16 14.65 -0.84
N ALA A 69 -19.61 13.66 -0.07
CA ALA A 69 -20.60 13.87 0.98
C ALA A 69 -20.06 14.70 2.15
N VAL A 70 -18.86 14.39 2.63
CA VAL A 70 -18.17 15.16 3.69
C VAL A 70 -18.02 16.63 3.29
N ASP A 71 -17.58 16.88 2.05
CA ASP A 71 -17.39 18.22 1.51
C ASP A 71 -18.73 18.97 1.35
N PHE A 72 -19.74 18.31 0.77
CA PHE A 72 -21.05 18.91 0.52
C PHE A 72 -21.75 19.35 1.81
N TRP A 73 -21.70 18.50 2.84
CA TRP A 73 -22.32 18.77 4.15
C TRP A 73 -21.40 19.55 5.11
N ASN A 74 -20.20 19.93 4.66
CA ASN A 74 -19.20 20.63 5.45
C ASN A 74 -18.92 19.96 6.81
N ILE A 75 -18.79 18.64 6.78
CA ILE A 75 -18.50 17.85 7.98
C ILE A 75 -17.02 18.04 8.32
N SER A 76 -16.74 18.54 9.52
CA SER A 76 -15.36 18.67 9.99
C SER A 76 -14.70 17.30 10.18
N VAL A 77 -13.41 17.19 9.85
CA VAL A 77 -12.60 15.98 10.06
C VAL A 77 -12.66 15.52 11.52
N ALA A 78 -12.50 16.43 12.47
CA ALA A 78 -12.60 16.14 13.91
C ALA A 78 -13.97 15.53 14.28
N GLY A 79 -15.06 16.10 13.76
CA GLY A 79 -16.42 15.59 14.00
C GLY A 79 -16.66 14.21 13.40
N ALA A 80 -16.24 14.00 12.14
CA ALA A 80 -16.30 12.69 11.49
C ALA A 80 -15.49 11.65 12.26
N TRP A 81 -14.27 12.02 12.69
CA TRP A 81 -13.39 11.16 13.46
C TRP A 81 -13.98 10.78 14.82
N LEU A 82 -14.46 11.74 15.60
CA LEU A 82 -15.07 11.48 16.91
C LEU A 82 -16.26 10.52 16.83
N HIS A 83 -17.10 10.68 15.80
CA HIS A 83 -18.24 9.79 15.61
C HIS A 83 -17.81 8.41 15.11
N TYR A 84 -16.88 8.36 14.16
CA TYR A 84 -16.27 7.12 13.65
C TYR A 84 -15.62 6.27 14.75
N VAL A 85 -14.83 6.85 15.67
CA VAL A 85 -14.23 6.08 16.78
C VAL A 85 -15.28 5.59 17.77
N SER A 86 -16.40 6.31 17.92
CA SER A 86 -17.52 5.87 18.77
C SER A 86 -18.21 4.61 18.24
N LEU A 87 -18.16 4.40 16.92
CA LEU A 87 -18.67 3.21 16.23
C LEU A 87 -17.64 2.07 16.12
N GLY A 88 -16.46 2.22 16.74
CA GLY A 88 -15.39 1.23 16.71
C GLY A 88 -14.32 1.46 15.63
N GLY A 89 -14.26 2.66 15.08
CA GLY A 89 -13.20 3.06 14.16
C GLY A 89 -11.80 3.03 14.81
N GLU A 90 -10.80 2.59 14.04
CA GLU A 90 -9.43 2.36 14.52
C GLU A 90 -8.41 3.42 14.08
N LEU A 91 -8.79 4.31 13.15
CA LEU A 91 -7.90 5.37 12.66
C LEU A 91 -7.75 6.52 13.66
N THR A 92 -6.56 7.10 13.67
CA THR A 92 -6.33 8.43 14.24
C THR A 92 -7.00 9.52 13.38
N GLU A 93 -7.21 10.71 13.96
CA GLU A 93 -7.75 11.86 13.22
C GLU A 93 -6.90 12.18 11.97
N TYR A 94 -5.57 12.12 12.11
CA TYR A 94 -4.62 12.37 11.01
C TYR A 94 -4.69 11.32 9.90
N GLU A 95 -4.86 10.04 10.22
CA GLU A 95 -5.01 8.98 9.21
C GLU A 95 -6.35 9.09 8.48
N LEU A 96 -7.40 9.51 9.19
CA LEU A 96 -8.71 9.77 8.60
C LEU A 96 -8.63 10.97 7.64
N ASP A 97 -7.96 12.06 8.06
CA ASP A 97 -7.70 13.20 7.18
C ASP A 97 -6.91 12.78 5.92
N ALA A 98 -5.84 12.00 6.10
CA ALA A 98 -5.06 11.47 4.99
C ALA A 98 -5.89 10.53 4.08
N TYR A 99 -6.83 9.78 4.63
CA TYR A 99 -7.74 8.92 3.86
C TYR A 99 -8.66 9.74 2.95
N LEU A 100 -9.28 10.78 3.48
CA LEU A 100 -10.12 11.71 2.72
C LEU A 100 -9.32 12.41 1.61
N HIS A 101 -8.06 12.73 1.87
CA HIS A 101 -7.12 13.30 0.90
C HIS A 101 -6.44 12.27 -0.03
N LYS A 102 -6.90 11.01 -0.02
CA LYS A 102 -6.39 9.93 -0.87
C LYS A 102 -4.93 9.55 -0.63
N ALA A 103 -4.35 9.99 0.48
CA ALA A 103 -2.97 9.72 0.92
C ALA A 103 -2.85 8.52 1.88
N TYR A 104 -3.97 7.91 2.27
CA TYR A 104 -4.03 6.72 3.12
C TYR A 104 -4.90 5.62 2.49
N PHE A 105 -4.55 4.36 2.74
CA PHE A 105 -5.36 3.20 2.33
C PHE A 105 -6.13 2.65 3.53
N LEU A 106 -7.44 2.55 3.39
CA LEU A 106 -8.34 2.10 4.44
C LEU A 106 -8.89 0.71 4.12
N ALA A 107 -8.94 -0.17 5.12
CA ALA A 107 -9.58 -1.47 4.99
C ALA A 107 -11.08 -1.29 4.65
N PRO A 108 -11.68 -2.16 3.81
CA PRO A 108 -13.09 -2.01 3.40
C PRO A 108 -14.07 -1.90 4.57
N TYR A 109 -13.89 -2.69 5.61
CA TYR A 109 -14.70 -2.62 6.83
C TYR A 109 -14.58 -1.27 7.56
N GLN A 110 -13.36 -0.75 7.67
CA GLN A 110 -13.12 0.55 8.29
C GLN A 110 -13.75 1.70 7.48
N HIS A 111 -13.76 1.59 6.15
CA HIS A 111 -14.51 2.52 5.30
C HIS A 111 -16.01 2.45 5.56
N ASP A 112 -16.57 1.25 5.75
CA ASP A 112 -18.00 1.10 5.98
C ASP A 112 -18.43 1.73 7.32
N ILE A 113 -17.61 1.63 8.36
CA ILE A 113 -17.84 2.36 9.63
C ILE A 113 -17.78 3.87 9.41
N LEU A 114 -16.78 4.36 8.67
CA LEU A 114 -16.66 5.80 8.40
C LEU A 114 -17.84 6.33 7.58
N ALA A 115 -18.32 5.54 6.61
CA ALA A 115 -19.51 5.89 5.83
C ALA A 115 -20.75 5.94 6.72
N GLU A 116 -20.94 4.97 7.61
CA GLU A 116 -22.04 4.99 8.58
C GLU A 116 -21.95 6.22 9.49
N ALA A 117 -20.77 6.52 10.01
CA ALA A 117 -20.57 7.69 10.87
C ALA A 117 -20.94 9.00 10.14
N VAL A 118 -20.51 9.16 8.88
CA VAL A 118 -20.85 10.33 8.07
C VAL A 118 -22.34 10.38 7.79
N ASN A 119 -23.00 9.26 7.49
CA ASN A 119 -24.44 9.22 7.25
C ASN A 119 -25.23 9.61 8.50
N GLU A 120 -24.88 9.08 9.68
CA GLU A 120 -25.54 9.45 10.94
C GLU A 120 -25.36 10.94 11.26
N LEU A 121 -24.18 11.51 10.97
CA LEU A 121 -23.94 12.95 11.09
C LEU A 121 -24.83 13.77 10.14
N ILE A 122 -25.05 13.30 8.90
CA ILE A 122 -25.94 13.94 7.93
C ILE A 122 -27.40 13.86 8.39
N ASP A 123 -27.84 12.72 8.92
CA ASP A 123 -29.21 12.51 9.40
C ASP A 123 -29.58 13.44 10.56
N MET A 124 -28.59 13.96 11.29
CA MET A 124 -28.79 14.96 12.34
C MET A 124 -28.91 16.40 11.83
N LEU A 125 -28.59 16.67 10.55
CA LEU A 125 -28.69 18.00 9.95
C LEU A 125 -30.11 18.28 9.43
N PRO A 126 -30.55 19.54 9.45
CA PRO A 126 -31.80 19.90 8.78
C PRO A 126 -31.69 19.62 7.27
N PRO A 127 -32.81 19.32 6.59
CA PRO A 127 -32.81 19.16 5.14
C PRO A 127 -32.19 20.38 4.43
N PRO A 128 -31.49 20.19 3.30
CA PRO A 128 -30.88 21.30 2.57
C PRO A 128 -31.94 22.34 2.18
N PRO A 129 -31.62 23.64 2.25
CA PRO A 129 -32.54 24.68 1.85
C PRO A 129 -32.98 24.49 0.40
N ARG A 130 -34.29 24.58 0.16
CA ARG A 130 -34.87 24.49 -1.18
C ARG A 130 -35.12 25.90 -1.71
N ALA A 131 -34.83 26.12 -2.98
CA ALA A 131 -35.14 27.39 -3.63
C ALA A 131 -36.66 27.64 -3.61
N PRO A 132 -37.13 28.86 -3.29
CA PRO A 132 -38.55 29.19 -3.36
C PRO A 132 -39.03 29.13 -4.81
N LEU A 133 -40.26 28.66 -5.02
CA LEU A 133 -40.92 28.72 -6.32
C LEU A 133 -41.50 30.13 -6.54
N THR A 134 -41.56 30.58 -7.80
CA THR A 134 -42.08 31.91 -8.16
C THR A 134 -43.47 32.21 -7.58
N ASP A 135 -44.30 31.17 -7.43
CA ASP A 135 -45.67 31.29 -6.96
C ASP A 135 -45.86 30.88 -5.49
N GLU A 136 -44.79 30.66 -4.71
CA GLU A 136 -44.90 30.45 -3.25
C GLU A 136 -45.30 31.77 -2.58
N PRO A 137 -46.53 31.90 -2.05
CA PRO A 137 -46.99 33.13 -1.43
C PRO A 137 -46.42 33.20 -0.01
N GLY A 138 -45.25 33.83 0.16
CA GLY A 138 -44.63 33.94 1.49
C GLY A 138 -43.36 34.77 1.62
N LEU A 139 -42.96 35.56 0.61
CA LEU A 139 -41.97 36.63 0.76
C LEU A 139 -42.66 37.99 0.90
#